data_AF-A0A175VUL4-F1
#
_entry.id   AF-A0A175VUL4-F1
#
_cell.length_a   1.000
_cell.length_b   1.000
_cell.length_c   1.000
_cell.angle_alpha   90.00
_cell.angle_beta   90.00
_cell.angle_gamma   90.00
#
_symmetry.space_group_name_H-M   'P 1'
#
loop_
_entity.id
_entity.type
_entity.pdbx_description
1 polymer ?
#
loop_
_entity_poly.entity_id
_entity_poly.type
_entity_poly.pdbx_seq_one_letter_code
_entity_poly.pdbx_strand_id
1 'polypeptide(L)'
;MVEGDHMTESPRKSQLRHSFSQDDPAEFNIGVDFHVRRILPTGLRIHSPHIQAVLRALIRYYPGFDVQDIEISFIYPFKELFHYWEDLQYILRQGRDGGEDEVVMCNPDTGSKVRIFCGGPTYEHLETLLTAQPVRDAWEKLVQPELELYESGHASYDFLWLLFKPGDIVFAETRGIGKKLAGFVVMRVTHVSCNKTGSPQLEPHPADRWELALWNLAYDGGRLRRRAHTVYVHRFYGERAIADLPAFPIRFAPNQKKLREELIERGKRYHRIICDGQSHMRYNGSVIAEKAYHYQGEIIVDHQSYKLEALDSRSMEMPDISGEEPQDLRGEPLFSKFNDMECSAANELEPAQYLLLPAYVLGFALGKREWAIFDMDFVEDLVEDEIDPMTYLIMDSDKSELIEAAAGAPAQAQP
;
A
#
# COMPACT_ATOMS: atom_id res chain seq x y z
N MET A 1 21.21 -23.96 -15.35
CA MET A 1 21.47 -25.41 -15.39
C MET A 1 22.97 -25.58 -15.27
N VAL A 2 23.50 -25.74 -14.06
CA VAL A 2 24.84 -26.30 -13.90
C VAL A 2 24.60 -27.78 -13.68
N GLU A 3 24.41 -28.51 -14.78
CA GLU A 3 24.50 -29.98 -14.77
C GLU A 3 25.96 -30.28 -14.46
N GLY A 4 26.27 -30.46 -13.17
CA GLY A 4 27.63 -30.76 -12.75
C GLY A 4 28.05 -32.11 -13.31
N ASP A 5 29.08 -32.10 -14.15
CA ASP A 5 29.87 -33.23 -14.68
C ASP A 5 30.45 -34.19 -13.60
N HIS A 6 30.03 -34.06 -12.35
CA HIS A 6 30.60 -34.76 -11.19
C HIS A 6 29.77 -35.96 -10.71
N MET A 7 28.68 -36.34 -11.38
CA MET A 7 28.00 -37.63 -11.11
C MET A 7 28.71 -38.84 -11.76
N THR A 8 30.00 -38.72 -12.09
CA THR A 8 30.78 -39.83 -12.66
C THR A 8 31.20 -40.86 -11.60
N GLU A 9 31.20 -40.50 -10.32
CA GLU A 9 31.44 -41.46 -9.24
C GLU A 9 30.13 -42.11 -8.78
N SER A 10 30.17 -43.44 -8.69
CA SER A 10 29.05 -44.22 -8.15
C SER A 10 28.84 -43.88 -6.67
N PRO A 11 27.59 -43.71 -6.19
CA PRO A 11 27.34 -43.39 -4.78
C PRO A 11 27.91 -44.47 -3.87
N ARG A 12 28.48 -44.06 -2.72
CA ARG A 12 29.02 -45.00 -1.72
C ARG A 12 27.91 -45.94 -1.22
N LYS A 13 28.30 -47.16 -0.84
CA LYS A 13 27.34 -48.16 -0.33
C LYS A 13 26.57 -47.65 0.89
N SER A 14 27.18 -46.87 1.77
CA SER A 14 26.51 -46.24 2.92
C SER A 14 25.36 -45.29 2.54
N GLN A 15 25.37 -44.72 1.33
CA GLN A 15 24.31 -43.82 0.85
C GLN A 15 23.08 -44.56 0.31
N LEU A 16 23.23 -45.85 0.03
CA LEU A 16 22.13 -46.67 -0.47
C LEU A 16 21.27 -47.14 0.71
N ARG A 17 19.96 -46.90 0.59
CA ARG A 17 18.97 -47.20 1.65
C ARG A 17 19.02 -48.63 2.20
N HIS A 18 19.46 -49.59 1.38
CA HIS A 18 19.54 -51.01 1.74
C HIS A 18 20.81 -51.41 2.48
N SER A 19 21.80 -50.51 2.60
CA SER A 19 23.10 -50.76 3.23
C SER A 19 23.44 -49.79 4.36
N PHE A 20 22.47 -49.03 4.87
CA PHE A 20 22.67 -48.13 6.03
C PHE A 20 23.22 -48.83 7.29
N SER A 21 23.03 -50.14 7.42
CA SER A 21 23.53 -50.93 8.55
C SER A 21 24.92 -51.51 8.35
N GLN A 22 25.54 -51.34 7.17
CA GLN A 22 26.94 -51.72 6.96
C GLN A 22 27.82 -50.56 7.38
N ASP A 23 28.73 -50.81 8.33
CA ASP A 23 29.81 -49.87 8.64
C ASP A 23 30.65 -49.63 7.39
N ASP A 24 30.71 -48.37 6.95
CA ASP A 24 31.55 -47.93 5.86
C ASP A 24 32.86 -47.39 6.47
N PRO A 25 34.01 -48.05 6.23
CA PRO A 25 35.27 -47.65 6.86
C PRO A 25 35.83 -46.33 6.31
N ALA A 26 35.28 -45.82 5.21
CA ALA A 26 35.71 -44.56 4.62
C ALA A 26 35.17 -43.36 5.41
N GLU A 27 36.02 -42.34 5.59
CA GLU A 27 35.63 -41.10 6.25
C GLU A 27 34.49 -40.40 5.48
N PHE A 28 33.43 -40.00 6.18
CA PHE A 28 32.33 -39.24 5.60
C PHE A 28 32.82 -37.85 5.20
N ASN A 29 32.82 -37.57 3.90
CA ASN A 29 33.36 -36.33 3.37
C ASN A 29 32.22 -35.43 2.86
N ILE A 30 31.98 -34.33 3.56
CA ILE A 30 31.00 -33.31 3.16
C ILE A 30 31.45 -32.69 1.83
N GLY A 31 30.58 -32.73 0.82
CA GLY A 31 30.91 -32.32 -0.56
C GLY A 31 31.31 -33.48 -1.48
N VAL A 32 31.48 -34.70 -0.97
CA VAL A 32 31.57 -35.92 -1.80
C VAL A 32 30.39 -36.82 -1.48
N ASP A 33 30.20 -37.13 -0.19
CA ASP A 33 29.16 -38.05 0.28
C ASP A 33 27.82 -37.37 0.52
N PHE A 34 27.87 -36.12 0.93
CA PHE A 34 26.69 -35.30 1.13
C PHE A 34 26.92 -33.96 0.48
N HIS A 35 26.18 -33.73 -0.60
CA HIS A 35 26.10 -32.43 -1.23
C HIS A 35 24.88 -31.71 -0.65
N VAL A 36 25.13 -30.62 0.07
CA VAL A 36 24.07 -29.70 0.49
C VAL A 36 23.39 -29.17 -0.77
N ARG A 37 22.21 -29.73 -1.09
CA ARG A 37 21.48 -29.32 -2.30
C ARG A 37 20.85 -27.94 -2.15
N ARG A 38 20.40 -27.63 -0.93
CA ARG A 38 19.76 -26.36 -0.58
C ARG A 38 19.84 -26.15 0.91
N ILE A 39 20.34 -25.00 1.33
CA ILE A 39 20.15 -24.51 2.69
C ILE A 39 18.82 -23.76 2.67
N LEU A 40 17.83 -24.27 3.39
CA LEU A 40 16.59 -23.53 3.58
C LEU A 40 16.83 -22.40 4.60
N PRO A 41 16.16 -21.25 4.45
CA PRO A 41 16.25 -20.21 5.46
C PRO A 41 15.76 -20.74 6.82
N THR A 42 16.32 -20.22 7.90
CA THR A 42 15.86 -20.54 9.25
C THR A 42 14.38 -20.17 9.40
N GLY A 43 13.56 -21.15 9.79
CA GLY A 43 12.15 -20.97 10.06
C GLY A 43 11.87 -21.01 11.56
N LEU A 44 10.94 -20.17 12.02
CA LEU A 44 10.42 -20.13 13.38
C LEU A 44 8.96 -20.54 13.35
N ARG A 45 8.59 -21.59 14.07
CA ARG A 45 7.24 -22.17 14.05
C ARG A 45 6.59 -22.01 15.41
N ILE A 46 5.39 -21.43 15.45
CA ILE A 46 4.69 -21.09 16.68
C ILE A 46 3.63 -22.15 16.98
N HIS A 47 3.90 -23.01 17.97
CA HIS A 47 2.94 -24.01 18.45
C HIS A 47 2.09 -23.56 19.63
N SER A 48 2.49 -22.49 20.33
CA SER A 48 1.74 -22.01 21.49
C SER A 48 0.42 -21.37 21.06
N PRO A 49 -0.75 -21.92 21.45
CA PRO A 49 -2.04 -21.32 21.10
C PRO A 49 -2.21 -19.92 21.70
N HIS A 50 -1.48 -19.61 22.77
CA HIS A 50 -1.50 -18.31 23.45
C HIS A 50 -0.81 -17.25 22.58
N ILE A 51 0.39 -17.55 22.07
CA ILE A 51 1.09 -16.67 21.13
C ILE A 51 0.28 -16.56 19.83
N GLN A 52 -0.25 -17.68 19.30
CA GLN A 52 -1.05 -17.64 18.08
C GLN A 52 -2.28 -16.73 18.24
N ALA A 53 -2.94 -16.74 19.39
CA ALA A 53 -4.07 -15.83 19.67
C ALA A 53 -3.65 -14.36 19.67
N VAL A 54 -2.51 -14.02 20.29
CA VAL A 54 -1.96 -12.66 20.26
C VAL A 54 -1.65 -12.22 18.82
N LEU A 55 -0.96 -13.06 18.06
CA LEU A 55 -0.58 -12.77 16.67
C LEU A 55 -1.81 -12.59 15.76
N ARG A 56 -2.82 -13.46 15.89
CA ARG A 56 -4.08 -13.35 15.13
C ARG A 56 -4.87 -12.08 15.45
N ALA A 57 -4.76 -11.58 16.68
CA ALA A 57 -5.40 -10.34 17.09
C ALA A 57 -4.65 -9.11 16.55
N LEU A 58 -3.31 -9.13 16.58
CA LEU A 58 -2.46 -8.03 16.11
C LEU A 58 -2.41 -7.93 14.58
N ILE A 59 -2.12 -9.05 13.90
CA ILE A 59 -1.88 -9.09 12.46
C ILE A 59 -3.23 -9.16 11.72
N ARG A 60 -3.85 -7.98 11.57
CA ARG A 60 -5.16 -7.84 10.93
C ARG A 60 -5.09 -7.53 9.43
N TYR A 61 -3.89 -7.35 8.89
CA TYR A 61 -3.69 -7.12 7.48
C TYR A 61 -2.23 -7.44 7.10
N TYR A 62 -2.04 -8.51 6.32
CA TYR A 62 -0.73 -8.87 5.78
C TYR A 62 -0.89 -9.78 4.55
N PRO A 63 -1.26 -9.21 3.38
CA PRO A 63 -1.46 -9.97 2.15
C PRO A 63 -0.29 -10.91 1.82
N GLY A 64 -0.60 -12.20 1.63
CA GLY A 64 0.38 -13.25 1.37
C GLY A 64 0.88 -13.99 2.62
N PHE A 65 0.43 -13.59 3.81
CA PHE A 65 0.67 -14.29 5.07
C PHE A 65 -0.66 -14.64 5.75
N ASP A 66 -0.96 -15.94 5.85
CA ASP A 66 -2.17 -16.41 6.52
C ASP A 66 -1.91 -16.64 8.02
N VAL A 67 -2.16 -15.61 8.82
CA VAL A 67 -2.07 -15.72 10.29
C VAL A 67 -3.18 -16.60 10.89
N GLN A 68 -4.26 -16.86 10.15
CA GLN A 68 -5.36 -17.71 10.60
C GLN A 68 -5.11 -19.20 10.34
N ASP A 69 -4.02 -19.55 9.66
CA ASP A 69 -3.59 -20.94 9.47
C ASP A 69 -3.38 -21.63 10.83
N ILE A 70 -3.55 -22.96 10.83
CA ILE A 70 -3.33 -23.84 11.98
C ILE A 70 -1.88 -23.70 12.49
N GLU A 71 -0.94 -23.53 11.55
CA GLU A 71 0.49 -23.41 11.84
C GLU A 71 1.03 -22.03 11.42
N ILE A 72 1.20 -21.15 12.40
CA ILE A 72 1.86 -19.86 12.18
C ILE A 72 3.38 -20.07 12.16
N SER A 73 4.03 -19.72 11.05
CA SER A 73 5.48 -19.80 10.92
C SER A 73 6.07 -18.56 10.26
N PHE A 74 7.26 -18.18 10.69
CA PHE A 74 8.01 -17.04 10.17
C PHE A 74 9.31 -17.52 9.55
N ILE A 75 9.68 -16.94 8.42
CA ILE A 75 10.96 -17.21 7.75
C ILE A 75 11.91 -16.06 8.10
N TYR A 76 13.16 -16.37 8.40
CA TYR A 76 14.21 -15.37 8.64
C TYR A 76 14.20 -14.29 7.53
N PRO A 77 14.21 -12.99 7.87
CA PRO A 77 14.51 -12.41 9.19
C PRO A 77 13.28 -12.24 10.08
N PHE A 78 12.22 -13.02 9.93
CA PHE A 78 10.98 -12.97 10.73
C PHE A 78 10.22 -11.65 10.58
N LYS A 79 9.99 -11.23 9.34
CA LYS A 79 9.47 -9.90 8.98
C LYS A 79 8.17 -9.56 9.70
N GLU A 80 7.23 -10.49 9.68
CA GLU A 80 5.90 -10.35 10.27
C GLU A 80 6.02 -10.18 11.79
N LEU A 81 6.97 -10.86 12.44
CA LEU A 81 7.23 -10.68 13.87
C LEU A 81 7.76 -9.27 14.16
N PHE A 82 8.70 -8.78 13.34
CA PHE A 82 9.35 -7.50 13.59
C PHE A 82 8.52 -6.27 13.23
N HIS A 83 7.58 -6.38 12.29
CA HIS A 83 6.58 -5.34 12.05
C HIS A 83 5.64 -5.08 13.23
N TYR A 84 5.54 -6.04 14.15
CA TYR A 84 4.71 -5.94 15.35
C TYR A 84 5.58 -6.04 16.62
N TRP A 85 6.89 -5.79 16.52
CA TRP A 85 7.80 -5.94 17.66
C TRP A 85 7.46 -5.02 18.82
N GLU A 86 7.20 -3.74 18.55
CA GLU A 86 6.82 -2.77 19.59
C GLU A 86 5.49 -3.15 20.26
N ASP A 87 4.52 -3.61 19.47
CA ASP A 87 3.22 -4.09 19.95
C ASP A 87 3.40 -5.30 20.90
N LEU A 88 4.23 -6.27 20.49
CA LEU A 88 4.52 -7.47 21.29
C LEU A 88 5.30 -7.13 22.57
N GLN A 89 6.26 -6.21 22.49
CA GLN A 89 7.01 -5.73 23.65
C GLN A 89 6.10 -4.97 24.63
N TYR A 90 5.17 -4.16 24.11
CA TYR A 90 4.19 -3.47 24.93
C TYR A 90 3.30 -4.47 25.68
N ILE A 91 2.75 -5.48 25.00
CA ILE A 91 1.94 -6.54 25.63
C ILE A 91 2.75 -7.25 26.73
N LEU A 92 4.00 -7.62 26.47
CA LEU A 92 4.85 -8.28 27.47
C LEU A 92 5.07 -7.40 28.72
N ARG A 93 5.22 -6.08 28.56
CA ARG A 93 5.38 -5.15 29.68
C ARG A 93 4.12 -5.06 30.54
N GLN A 94 2.92 -5.04 29.94
CA GLN A 94 1.65 -5.05 30.70
C GLN A 94 1.53 -6.27 31.63
N GLY A 95 2.06 -7.43 31.21
CA GLY A 95 2.10 -8.62 32.06
C GLY A 95 3.02 -8.49 33.28
N ARG A 96 4.11 -7.73 33.17
CA ARG A 96 5.08 -7.52 34.27
C ARG A 96 4.57 -6.53 35.32
N ASP A 97 3.76 -5.57 34.92
CA ASP A 97 3.33 -4.45 35.78
C ASP A 97 2.06 -4.73 36.61
N GLY A 98 1.50 -5.94 36.54
CA GLY A 98 0.32 -6.31 37.34
C GLY A 98 -0.52 -7.45 36.78
N GLY A 99 -0.19 -7.97 35.59
CA GLY A 99 -0.86 -9.11 34.99
C GLY A 99 -2.32 -8.82 34.65
N GLU A 100 -2.58 -7.80 33.82
CA GLU A 100 -3.92 -7.61 33.27
C GLU A 100 -4.29 -8.82 32.39
N ASP A 101 -5.47 -9.40 32.61
CA ASP A 101 -5.96 -10.52 31.78
C ASP A 101 -6.36 -10.08 30.37
N GLU A 102 -6.45 -8.77 30.11
CA GLU A 102 -6.85 -8.19 28.81
C GLU A 102 -6.00 -6.95 28.51
N VAL A 103 -5.34 -6.94 27.35
CA VAL A 103 -4.60 -5.78 26.83
C VAL A 103 -5.35 -5.18 25.65
N VAL A 104 -5.53 -3.86 25.66
CA VAL A 104 -6.18 -3.12 24.56
C VAL A 104 -5.14 -2.44 23.69
N MET A 105 -5.02 -2.88 22.45
CA MET A 105 -4.17 -2.26 21.43
C MET A 105 -4.98 -1.29 20.58
N CYS A 106 -4.40 -0.14 20.23
CA CYS A 106 -5.03 0.86 19.36
C CYS A 106 -4.17 1.01 18.10
N ASN A 107 -4.76 0.83 16.92
CA ASN A 107 -4.10 1.14 15.67
C ASN A 107 -4.12 2.68 15.48
N PRO A 108 -2.95 3.34 15.35
CA PRO A 108 -2.87 4.80 15.31
C PRO A 108 -3.48 5.41 14.04
N ASP A 109 -3.43 4.71 12.91
CA ASP A 109 -3.87 5.23 11.61
C ASP A 109 -5.40 5.13 11.42
N THR A 110 -5.99 4.02 11.87
CA THR A 110 -7.43 3.74 11.75
C THR A 110 -8.22 4.07 13.01
N GLY A 111 -7.54 4.29 14.15
CA GLY A 111 -8.17 4.42 15.46
C GLY A 111 -8.83 3.13 15.98
N SER A 112 -8.73 2.02 15.24
CA SER A 112 -9.38 0.77 15.62
C SER A 112 -8.74 0.17 16.86
N LYS A 113 -9.57 -0.39 17.75
CA LYS A 113 -9.12 -1.03 18.99
C LYS A 113 -9.26 -2.53 18.89
N VAL A 114 -8.26 -3.25 19.39
CA VAL A 114 -8.26 -4.71 19.49
C VAL A 114 -8.01 -5.08 20.95
N ARG A 115 -8.82 -6.02 21.44
CA ARG A 115 -8.70 -6.58 22.79
C ARG A 115 -8.04 -7.94 22.70
N ILE A 116 -7.02 -8.15 23.51
CA ILE A 116 -6.22 -9.38 23.50
C ILE A 116 -6.24 -9.96 24.90
N PHE A 117 -6.76 -11.18 25.05
CA PHE A 117 -6.74 -11.89 26.32
C PHE A 117 -5.35 -12.45 26.59
N CYS A 118 -4.75 -12.04 27.71
CA CYS A 118 -3.38 -12.33 28.07
C CYS A 118 -3.32 -12.89 29.50
N GLY A 119 -3.49 -14.21 29.65
CA GLY A 119 -3.25 -14.86 30.94
C GLY A 119 -1.76 -15.08 31.21
N GLY A 120 -1.42 -15.56 32.42
CA GLY A 120 -0.04 -15.88 32.81
C GLY A 120 0.78 -16.65 31.75
N PRO A 121 0.26 -17.77 31.19
CA PRO A 121 0.96 -18.51 30.14
C PRO A 121 1.20 -17.71 28.86
N THR A 122 0.33 -16.73 28.53
CA THR A 122 0.54 -15.86 27.37
C THR A 122 1.82 -15.04 27.54
N TYR A 123 2.04 -14.46 28.72
CA TYR A 123 3.23 -13.67 29.01
C TYR A 123 4.51 -14.51 29.06
N GLU A 124 4.47 -15.67 29.73
CA GLU A 124 5.62 -16.60 29.80
C GLU A 124 6.04 -17.09 28.40
N HIS A 125 5.06 -17.48 27.58
CA HIS A 125 5.33 -17.92 26.21
C HIS A 125 5.86 -16.77 25.34
N LEU A 126 5.26 -15.57 25.46
CA LEU A 126 5.70 -14.40 24.71
C LEU A 126 7.13 -13.99 25.10
N GLU A 127 7.47 -14.01 26.39
CA GLU A 127 8.85 -13.79 26.85
C GLU A 127 9.82 -14.82 26.25
N THR A 128 9.43 -16.10 26.24
CA THR A 128 10.23 -17.17 25.63
C THR A 128 10.49 -16.92 24.14
N LEU A 129 9.46 -16.49 23.40
CA LEU A 129 9.59 -16.16 21.97
C LEU A 129 10.51 -14.96 21.74
N LEU A 130 10.27 -13.85 22.45
CA LEU A 130 11.00 -12.60 22.24
C LEU A 130 12.44 -12.66 22.75
N THR A 131 12.75 -13.60 23.65
CA THR A 131 14.12 -13.84 24.16
C THR A 131 14.83 -15.01 23.48
N ALA A 132 14.17 -15.74 22.58
CA ALA A 132 14.77 -16.83 21.84
C ALA A 132 15.99 -16.34 21.03
N GLN A 133 17.09 -17.09 21.10
CA GLN A 133 18.38 -16.65 20.55
C GLN A 133 18.31 -16.25 19.06
N PRO A 134 17.67 -17.01 18.13
CA PRO A 134 17.60 -16.59 16.73
C PRO A 134 16.82 -15.26 16.52
N VAL A 135 15.82 -15.00 17.37
CA VAL A 135 15.01 -13.78 17.32
C VAL A 135 15.83 -12.60 17.86
N ARG A 136 16.50 -12.76 19.01
CA ARG A 136 17.40 -11.72 19.55
C ARG A 136 18.54 -11.40 18.61
N ASP A 137 19.19 -12.41 18.04
CA ASP A 137 20.27 -12.21 17.08
C ASP A 137 19.81 -11.40 15.86
N ALA A 138 18.62 -11.70 15.31
CA ALA A 138 18.06 -10.94 14.20
C ALA A 138 17.69 -9.51 14.63
N TRP A 139 17.09 -9.35 15.81
CA TRP A 139 16.75 -8.04 16.36
C TRP A 139 18.00 -7.15 16.52
N GLU A 140 18.99 -7.62 17.28
CA GLU A 140 20.18 -6.85 17.66
C GLU A 140 21.09 -6.54 16.47
N LYS A 141 21.23 -7.48 15.52
CA LYS A 141 22.17 -7.33 14.39
C LYS A 141 21.55 -6.66 13.16
N LEU A 142 20.24 -6.79 12.96
CA LEU A 142 19.57 -6.32 11.75
C LEU A 142 18.55 -5.23 12.02
N VAL A 143 17.60 -5.49 12.92
CA VAL A 143 16.39 -4.67 13.05
C VAL A 143 16.67 -3.41 13.86
N GLN A 144 17.28 -3.54 15.04
CA GLN A 144 17.57 -2.42 15.93
C GLN A 144 18.46 -1.34 15.24
N PRO A 145 19.60 -1.68 14.60
CA PRO A 145 20.42 -0.68 13.94
C PRO A 145 19.69 0.07 12.83
N GLU A 146 18.81 -0.63 12.10
CA GLU A 146 18.02 0.01 11.04
C GLU A 146 16.92 0.91 11.61
N LEU A 147 16.27 0.54 12.72
CA LEU A 147 15.31 1.41 13.40
C LEU A 147 15.98 2.67 13.94
N GLU A 148 17.18 2.56 14.51
CA GLU A 148 17.99 3.72 14.93
C GLU A 148 18.36 4.62 13.72
N LEU A 149 18.64 4.02 12.57
CA LEU A 149 18.85 4.77 11.33
C LEU A 149 17.57 5.52 10.89
N TYR A 150 16.39 4.90 11.03
CA TYR A 150 15.10 5.54 10.73
C TYR A 150 14.85 6.76 11.63
N GLU A 151 15.25 6.73 12.90
CA GLU A 151 15.16 7.89 13.80
C GLU A 151 15.95 9.09 13.28
N SER A 152 17.04 8.86 12.55
CA SER A 152 17.83 9.90 11.88
C SER A 152 17.23 10.36 10.53
N GLY A 153 16.12 9.77 10.09
CA GLY A 153 15.45 10.07 8.82
C GLY A 153 16.05 9.39 7.58
N HIS A 154 16.93 8.41 7.77
CA HIS A 154 17.60 7.68 6.68
C HIS A 154 17.20 6.21 6.66
N ALA A 155 17.38 5.52 5.54
CA ALA A 155 17.10 4.09 5.41
C ALA A 155 18.13 3.40 4.51
N SER A 156 18.35 2.11 4.76
CA SER A 156 19.17 1.23 3.93
C SER A 156 18.30 0.46 2.93
N TYR A 157 18.86 0.16 1.76
CA TYR A 157 18.11 -0.55 0.71
C TYR A 157 17.62 -1.95 1.17
N ASP A 158 18.46 -2.71 1.85
CA ASP A 158 18.17 -4.12 2.15
C ASP A 158 17.07 -4.30 3.22
N PHE A 159 16.74 -3.25 3.98
CA PHE A 159 15.75 -3.26 5.05
C PHE A 159 14.48 -2.47 4.74
N LEU A 160 14.24 -2.08 3.49
CA LEU A 160 12.97 -1.44 3.13
C LEU A 160 11.73 -2.30 3.45
N TRP A 161 11.90 -3.62 3.61
CA TRP A 161 10.84 -4.47 4.14
C TRP A 161 10.40 -4.07 5.55
N LEU A 162 11.29 -3.55 6.40
CA LEU A 162 10.98 -3.11 7.75
C LEU A 162 10.29 -1.73 7.73
N LEU A 163 10.72 -0.83 6.83
CA LEU A 163 10.13 0.50 6.66
C LEU A 163 8.67 0.45 6.19
N PHE A 164 8.35 -0.47 5.28
CA PHE A 164 7.02 -0.60 4.66
C PHE A 164 6.25 -1.79 5.23
N LYS A 165 5.61 -1.58 6.38
CA LYS A 165 4.69 -2.56 6.98
C LYS A 165 3.36 -2.60 6.22
N PRO A 166 2.86 -3.78 5.84
CA PRO A 166 1.52 -3.92 5.28
C PRO A 166 0.44 -3.30 6.18
N GLY A 167 -0.38 -2.45 5.61
CA GLY A 167 -1.46 -1.72 6.29
C GLY A 167 -1.09 -0.30 6.71
N ASP A 168 0.19 0.05 6.73
CA ASP A 168 0.63 1.42 7.03
C ASP A 168 0.30 2.36 5.87
N ILE A 169 0.02 3.62 6.21
CA ILE A 169 -0.19 4.68 5.21
C ILE A 169 1.15 5.32 4.84
N VAL A 170 1.39 5.43 3.54
CA VAL A 170 2.56 6.08 2.93
C VAL A 170 2.11 7.20 2.01
N PHE A 171 2.98 8.17 1.80
CA PHE A 171 2.87 9.09 0.68
C PHE A 171 3.69 8.56 -0.48
N ALA A 172 3.12 8.61 -1.67
CA ALA A 172 3.82 8.28 -2.90
C ALA A 172 3.50 9.31 -3.98
N GLU A 173 4.46 9.54 -4.88
CA GLU A 173 4.25 10.37 -6.05
C GLU A 173 3.26 9.69 -7.00
N THR A 174 2.22 10.41 -7.40
CA THR A 174 1.25 9.89 -8.37
C THR A 174 1.85 9.97 -9.77
N ARG A 175 1.98 8.82 -10.43
CA ARG A 175 2.57 8.71 -11.77
C ARG A 175 1.89 9.68 -12.75
N GLY A 176 2.69 10.45 -13.50
CA GLY A 176 2.21 11.36 -14.53
C GLY A 176 1.79 12.76 -14.08
N ILE A 177 1.63 13.01 -12.77
CA ILE A 177 1.14 14.30 -12.21
C ILE A 177 2.31 15.18 -11.70
N GLY A 178 3.55 14.88 -12.10
CA GLY A 178 4.74 15.46 -11.48
C GLY A 178 4.92 14.99 -10.03
N LYS A 179 5.63 15.78 -9.21
CA LYS A 179 5.97 15.42 -7.81
C LYS A 179 4.81 15.58 -6.82
N LYS A 180 3.59 15.22 -7.23
CA LYS A 180 2.41 15.34 -6.36
C LYS A 180 2.19 14.08 -5.55
N LEU A 181 2.13 14.26 -4.24
CA LEU A 181 1.92 13.18 -3.30
C LEU A 181 0.43 12.87 -3.16
N ALA A 182 0.12 11.60 -3.00
CA ALA A 182 -1.17 11.12 -2.52
C ALA A 182 -0.94 10.06 -1.43
N GLY A 183 -1.94 9.85 -0.58
CA GLY A 183 -1.91 8.79 0.42
C GLY A 183 -2.21 7.44 -0.22
N PHE A 184 -1.44 6.43 0.15
CA PHE A 184 -1.66 5.04 -0.21
C PHE A 184 -1.46 4.15 1.02
N VAL A 185 -2.08 2.98 1.02
CA VAL A 185 -1.85 1.93 2.00
C VAL A 185 -0.93 0.87 1.41
N VAL A 186 0.06 0.44 2.19
CA VAL A 186 0.98 -0.63 1.78
C VAL A 186 0.24 -1.98 1.79
N MET A 187 0.24 -2.70 0.67
CA MET A 187 -0.23 -4.09 0.61
C MET A 187 0.89 -5.07 0.91
N ARG A 188 2.00 -4.91 0.18
CA ARG A 188 3.11 -5.85 0.19
C ARG A 188 4.34 -5.17 -0.38
N VAL A 189 5.51 -5.60 0.09
CA VAL A 189 6.78 -5.24 -0.53
C VAL A 189 7.57 -6.49 -0.91
N THR A 190 8.00 -6.54 -2.17
CA THR A 190 8.67 -7.71 -2.75
C THR A 190 10.03 -7.28 -3.28
N HIS A 191 11.09 -8.02 -2.92
CA HIS A 191 12.41 -7.81 -3.51
C HIS A 191 12.49 -8.58 -4.82
N VAL A 192 12.75 -7.88 -5.92
CA VAL A 192 12.94 -8.47 -7.24
C VAL A 192 14.39 -8.33 -7.63
N SER A 193 15.08 -9.48 -7.75
CA SER A 193 16.45 -9.52 -8.23
C SER A 193 16.53 -10.01 -9.65
N CYS A 194 17.41 -9.38 -10.44
CA CYS A 194 17.73 -9.83 -11.79
C CYS A 194 18.77 -10.96 -11.81
N ASN A 195 19.42 -11.24 -10.68
CA ASN A 195 20.36 -12.35 -10.57
C ASN A 195 19.58 -13.68 -10.51
N LYS A 196 19.69 -14.49 -11.58
CA LYS A 196 19.03 -15.81 -11.67
C LYS A 196 19.81 -16.93 -10.99
N THR A 197 21.09 -16.70 -10.66
CA THR A 197 22.03 -17.76 -10.26
C THR A 197 22.47 -17.65 -8.80
N GLY A 198 22.51 -16.44 -8.24
CA GLY A 198 22.93 -16.18 -6.86
C GLY A 198 21.79 -15.81 -5.92
N SER A 199 22.08 -15.80 -4.61
CA SER A 199 21.19 -15.17 -3.64
C SER A 199 21.32 -13.64 -3.75
N PRO A 200 20.20 -12.88 -3.83
CA PRO A 200 20.24 -11.44 -4.03
C PRO A 200 21.07 -10.66 -3.01
N GLN A 201 21.20 -11.20 -1.78
CA GLN A 201 21.98 -10.59 -0.72
C GLN A 201 23.49 -10.80 -0.87
N LEU A 202 23.91 -11.96 -1.42
CA LEU A 202 25.32 -12.30 -1.58
C LEU A 202 25.89 -11.73 -2.88
N GLU A 203 25.07 -11.69 -3.93
CA GLU A 203 25.44 -11.21 -5.25
C GLU A 203 24.39 -10.20 -5.75
N PRO A 204 24.38 -8.99 -5.17
CA PRO A 204 23.44 -7.95 -5.54
C PRO A 204 23.66 -7.50 -6.98
N HIS A 205 22.58 -7.30 -7.72
CA HIS A 205 22.64 -6.81 -9.10
C HIS A 205 22.20 -5.33 -9.16
N PRO A 206 22.84 -4.48 -9.98
CA PRO A 206 22.51 -3.04 -10.05
C PRO A 206 21.05 -2.74 -10.44
N ALA A 207 20.39 -3.66 -11.16
CA ALA A 207 18.98 -3.56 -11.55
C ALA A 207 17.99 -4.13 -10.51
N ASP A 208 18.48 -4.60 -9.36
CA ASP A 208 17.61 -5.04 -8.28
C ASP A 208 16.73 -3.89 -7.81
N ARG A 209 15.50 -4.23 -7.39
CA ARG A 209 14.54 -3.25 -6.90
C ARG A 209 13.61 -3.87 -5.87
N TRP A 210 13.03 -2.99 -5.06
CA TRP A 210 11.81 -3.32 -4.33
C TRP A 210 10.59 -2.89 -5.13
N GLU A 211 9.59 -3.77 -5.16
CA GLU A 211 8.26 -3.51 -5.69
C GLU A 211 7.31 -3.32 -4.52
N LEU A 212 6.82 -2.09 -4.36
CA LEU A 212 5.83 -1.71 -3.36
C LEU A 212 4.46 -1.82 -4.03
N ALA A 213 3.70 -2.84 -3.67
CA ALA A 213 2.29 -2.92 -4.00
C ALA A 213 1.53 -2.06 -2.99
N LEU A 214 0.90 -1.01 -3.48
CA LEU A 214 0.14 -0.02 -2.71
C LEU A 214 -1.31 0.00 -3.20
N TRP A 215 -2.24 0.49 -2.41
CA TRP A 215 -3.56 0.88 -2.92
C TRP A 215 -4.03 2.21 -2.37
N ASN A 216 -4.88 2.91 -3.11
CA ASN A 216 -5.62 4.07 -2.66
C ASN A 216 -7.11 3.92 -3.02
N LEU A 217 -7.92 4.95 -2.78
CA LEU A 217 -9.31 4.99 -3.20
C LEU A 217 -9.44 5.66 -4.57
N ALA A 218 -10.31 5.12 -5.42
CA ALA A 218 -10.70 5.74 -6.67
C ALA A 218 -12.22 5.67 -6.88
N TYR A 219 -12.77 6.68 -7.54
CA TYR A 219 -14.17 6.72 -7.90
C TYR A 219 -14.53 5.80 -9.06
N ASP A 220 -15.65 5.10 -8.92
CA ASP A 220 -16.11 4.08 -9.85
C ASP A 220 -17.64 3.93 -9.82
N GLY A 221 -18.34 4.82 -10.55
CA GLY A 221 -19.78 4.73 -10.78
C GLY A 221 -20.61 4.90 -9.50
N GLY A 222 -20.48 6.05 -8.84
CA GLY A 222 -21.19 6.36 -7.58
C GLY A 222 -20.61 5.69 -6.34
N ARG A 223 -19.41 5.11 -6.43
CA ARG A 223 -18.75 4.38 -5.36
C ARG A 223 -17.27 4.72 -5.31
N LEU A 224 -16.67 4.65 -4.13
CA LEU A 224 -15.23 4.66 -3.93
C LEU A 224 -14.75 3.23 -3.66
N ARG A 225 -13.71 2.81 -4.37
CA ARG A 225 -13.13 1.47 -4.28
C ARG A 225 -11.62 1.51 -4.22
N ARG A 226 -11.02 0.46 -3.65
CA ARG A 226 -9.56 0.28 -3.66
C ARG A 226 -9.05 0.08 -5.09
N ARG A 227 -7.98 0.80 -5.45
CA ARG A 227 -7.20 0.59 -6.68
C ARG A 227 -5.74 0.43 -6.34
N ALA A 228 -5.11 -0.60 -6.91
CA ALA A 228 -3.73 -0.96 -6.64
C ALA A 228 -2.77 -0.28 -7.60
N HIS A 229 -1.61 0.10 -7.07
CA HIS A 229 -0.51 0.74 -7.78
C HIS A 229 0.79 0.07 -7.39
N THR A 230 1.75 0.04 -8.32
CA THR A 230 3.10 -0.45 -8.02
C THR A 230 4.09 0.70 -8.09
N VAL A 231 4.81 0.91 -6.98
CA VAL A 231 5.92 1.87 -6.90
C VAL A 231 7.22 1.09 -6.80
N TYR A 232 8.23 1.53 -7.55
CA TYR A 232 9.52 0.86 -7.58
C TYR A 232 10.57 1.67 -6.83
N VAL A 233 11.28 1.00 -5.93
CA VAL A 233 12.46 1.56 -5.29
C VAL A 233 13.69 0.84 -5.82
N HIS A 234 14.39 1.50 -6.74
CA HIS A 234 15.62 0.98 -7.33
C HIS A 234 16.75 0.92 -6.29
N ARG A 235 17.66 -0.05 -6.48
CA ARG A 235 18.84 -0.22 -5.62
C ARG A 235 19.66 1.05 -5.52
N PHE A 236 20.06 1.35 -4.28
CA PHE A 236 20.99 2.41 -3.92
C PHE A 236 22.01 1.84 -2.95
N TYR A 237 23.18 2.48 -2.87
CA TYR A 237 24.27 2.08 -1.98
C TYR A 237 24.34 3.04 -0.79
N GLY A 238 24.69 2.49 0.37
CA GLY A 238 24.69 3.26 1.62
C GLY A 238 23.28 3.64 2.05
N GLU A 239 23.17 4.82 2.63
CA GLU A 239 21.96 5.35 3.23
C GLU A 239 21.30 6.36 2.30
N ARG A 240 19.98 6.49 2.39
CA ARG A 240 19.22 7.51 1.67
C ARG A 240 18.19 8.13 2.59
N ALA A 241 17.96 9.43 2.47
CA ALA A 241 16.89 10.10 3.17
C ALA A 241 15.55 9.44 2.83
N ILE A 242 14.76 9.09 3.86
CA ILE A 242 13.49 8.41 3.68
C ILE A 242 12.52 9.27 2.84
N ALA A 243 12.53 10.59 3.04
CA ALA A 243 11.70 11.53 2.28
C ALA A 243 12.04 11.62 0.78
N ASP A 244 13.24 11.16 0.38
CA ASP A 244 13.66 11.13 -1.03
C ASP A 244 13.29 9.80 -1.72
N LEU A 245 12.69 8.85 -0.98
CA LEU A 245 12.16 7.62 -1.57
C LEU A 245 10.90 7.93 -2.41
N PRO A 246 10.65 7.21 -3.52
CA PRO A 246 9.44 7.35 -4.33
C PRO A 246 8.13 7.17 -3.55
N ALA A 247 8.18 6.43 -2.43
CA ALA A 247 7.15 6.38 -1.42
C ALA A 247 7.78 6.36 -0.03
N PHE A 248 7.12 6.93 0.97
CA PHE A 248 7.62 6.95 2.35
C PHE A 248 6.48 7.04 3.39
N PRO A 249 6.65 6.46 4.59
CA PRO A 249 5.67 6.58 5.66
C PRO A 249 5.39 8.04 6.04
N ILE A 250 4.13 8.36 6.37
CA ILE A 250 3.68 9.72 6.69
C ILE A 250 4.59 10.43 7.72
N ARG A 251 5.09 9.69 8.71
CA ARG A 251 5.93 10.23 9.80
C ARG A 251 7.25 10.86 9.35
N PHE A 252 7.71 10.56 8.13
CA PHE A 252 8.95 11.11 7.56
C PHE A 252 8.70 12.25 6.56
N ALA A 253 7.44 12.68 6.39
CA ALA A 253 7.11 13.80 5.53
C ALA A 253 7.69 15.12 6.08
N PRO A 254 8.32 15.95 5.22
CA PRO A 254 8.62 17.33 5.57
C PRO A 254 7.32 18.05 5.99
N ASN A 255 7.31 18.64 7.18
CA ASN A 255 6.12 19.28 7.76
C ASN A 255 4.88 18.36 7.79
N GLN A 256 5.03 17.13 8.29
CA GLN A 256 3.99 16.08 8.39
C GLN A 256 2.57 16.60 8.62
N LYS A 257 2.36 17.48 9.62
CA LYS A 257 1.04 18.02 9.96
C LYS A 257 0.44 18.83 8.80
N LYS A 258 1.23 19.73 8.21
CA LYS A 258 0.79 20.59 7.11
C LYS A 258 0.48 19.76 5.86
N LEU A 259 1.37 18.83 5.48
CA LEU A 259 1.14 17.98 4.31
C LEU A 259 -0.11 17.11 4.49
N ARG A 260 -0.31 16.55 5.69
CA ARG A 260 -1.52 15.78 6.00
C ARG A 260 -2.79 16.63 5.88
N GLU A 261 -2.79 17.85 6.41
CA GLU A 261 -3.92 18.77 6.31
C GLU A 261 -4.21 19.14 4.84
N GLU A 262 -3.20 19.49 4.06
CA GLU A 262 -3.32 19.81 2.62
C GLU A 262 -3.94 18.65 1.83
N LEU A 263 -3.47 17.41 2.06
CA LEU A 263 -3.99 16.24 1.35
C LEU A 263 -5.42 15.89 1.77
N ILE A 264 -5.79 16.10 3.04
CA ILE A 264 -7.17 15.91 3.50
C ILE A 264 -8.09 16.95 2.85
N GLU A 265 -7.69 18.23 2.81
CA GLU A 265 -8.50 19.28 2.18
C GLU A 265 -8.63 19.06 0.67
N ARG A 266 -7.56 18.63 0.00
CA ARG A 266 -7.63 18.20 -1.41
C ARG A 266 -8.60 17.03 -1.58
N GLY A 267 -8.56 16.04 -0.68
CA GLY A 267 -9.47 14.89 -0.68
C GLY A 267 -10.94 15.29 -0.49
N LYS A 268 -11.22 16.23 0.42
CA LYS A 268 -12.57 16.78 0.61
C LYS A 268 -13.07 17.50 -0.63
N ARG A 269 -12.21 18.34 -1.26
CA ARG A 269 -12.53 19.03 -2.50
C ARG A 269 -12.81 18.02 -3.61
N TYR A 270 -11.93 17.03 -3.80
CA TYR A 270 -12.14 15.95 -4.76
C TYR A 270 -13.48 15.26 -4.54
N HIS A 271 -13.75 14.79 -3.32
CA HIS A 271 -14.99 14.10 -2.95
C HIS A 271 -16.26 14.89 -3.30
N ARG A 272 -16.27 16.21 -3.01
CA ARG A 272 -17.40 17.08 -3.35
C ARG A 272 -17.65 17.11 -4.86
N ILE A 273 -16.59 17.24 -5.66
CA ILE A 273 -16.68 17.37 -7.12
C ILE A 273 -17.17 16.08 -7.78
N ILE A 274 -16.69 14.92 -7.32
CA ILE A 274 -16.94 13.64 -8.00
C ILE A 274 -18.23 12.95 -7.54
N CYS A 275 -18.69 13.16 -6.31
CA CYS A 275 -19.89 12.48 -5.82
C CYS A 275 -21.20 13.11 -6.31
N ASP A 276 -21.16 14.33 -6.88
CA ASP A 276 -22.32 15.00 -7.50
C ASP A 276 -22.61 14.51 -8.94
N GLY A 277 -21.92 13.43 -9.37
CA GLY A 277 -22.10 12.79 -10.67
C GLY A 277 -21.35 13.50 -11.79
N GLN A 278 -21.76 14.71 -12.13
CA GLN A 278 -21.12 15.55 -13.14
C GLN A 278 -20.96 16.98 -12.61
N SER A 279 -19.74 17.51 -12.69
CA SER A 279 -19.45 18.87 -12.22
C SER A 279 -18.94 19.74 -13.37
N HIS A 280 -19.66 20.83 -13.65
CA HIS A 280 -19.19 21.85 -14.59
C HIS A 280 -18.21 22.79 -13.89
N MET A 281 -16.97 22.83 -14.37
CA MET A 281 -15.85 23.48 -13.69
C MET A 281 -15.00 24.28 -14.68
N ARG A 282 -14.07 25.07 -14.15
CA ARG A 282 -13.01 25.70 -14.92
C ARG A 282 -11.69 25.01 -14.67
N TYR A 283 -10.82 25.02 -15.67
CA TYR A 283 -9.44 24.54 -15.55
C TYR A 283 -8.47 25.59 -16.07
N ASN A 284 -7.36 25.75 -15.35
CA ASN A 284 -6.26 26.60 -15.76
C ASN A 284 -4.92 26.00 -15.33
N GLY A 285 -4.37 25.11 -16.14
CA GLY A 285 -3.18 24.38 -15.74
C GLY A 285 -2.66 23.40 -16.77
N SER A 286 -1.69 22.59 -16.35
CA SER A 286 -1.15 21.54 -17.20
C SER A 286 -2.06 20.32 -17.16
N VAL A 287 -2.52 19.84 -18.32
CA VAL A 287 -3.22 18.56 -18.43
C VAL A 287 -2.24 17.41 -18.21
N ILE A 288 -2.69 16.37 -17.52
CA ILE A 288 -1.92 15.15 -17.27
C ILE A 288 -2.02 14.27 -18.51
N ALA A 289 -0.93 14.16 -19.25
CA ALA A 289 -0.79 13.32 -20.44
C ALA A 289 0.69 12.97 -20.64
N GLU A 290 1.01 12.00 -21.50
CA GLU A 290 2.41 11.68 -21.85
C GLU A 290 3.18 12.92 -22.32
N LYS A 291 2.52 13.74 -23.14
CA LYS A 291 2.98 15.07 -23.53
C LYS A 291 2.11 16.11 -22.84
N ALA A 292 2.52 16.51 -21.65
CA ALA A 292 1.84 17.56 -20.90
C ALA A 292 1.69 18.85 -21.74
N TYR A 293 0.51 19.46 -21.68
CA TYR A 293 0.22 20.75 -22.32
C TYR A 293 -0.67 21.60 -21.41
N HIS A 294 -0.60 22.90 -21.59
CA HIS A 294 -1.45 23.84 -20.86
C HIS A 294 -2.85 23.89 -21.49
N TYR A 295 -3.88 23.81 -20.66
CA TYR A 295 -5.27 24.07 -21.03
C TYR A 295 -5.86 25.11 -20.09
N GLN A 296 -6.56 26.07 -20.70
CA GLN A 296 -7.32 27.07 -19.99
C GLN A 296 -8.73 27.11 -20.60
N GLY A 297 -9.74 26.84 -19.79
CA GLY A 297 -11.13 26.85 -20.24
C GLY A 297 -12.03 26.00 -19.36
N GLU A 298 -13.28 25.87 -19.78
CA GLU A 298 -14.29 25.06 -19.08
C GLU A 298 -14.03 23.57 -19.29
N ILE A 299 -14.36 22.79 -18.26
CA ILE A 299 -14.28 21.33 -18.22
C ILE A 299 -15.56 20.75 -17.61
N ILE A 300 -15.93 19.54 -18.04
CA ILE A 300 -16.94 18.73 -17.35
C ILE A 300 -16.20 17.60 -16.64
N VAL A 301 -16.20 17.60 -15.32
CA VAL A 301 -15.70 16.48 -14.53
C VAL A 301 -16.74 15.37 -14.57
N ASP A 302 -16.41 14.27 -15.23
CA ASP A 302 -17.25 13.09 -15.36
C ASP A 302 -16.36 11.84 -15.52
N HIS A 303 -16.13 11.18 -14.41
CA HIS A 303 -15.32 9.96 -14.37
C HIS A 303 -16.00 8.78 -15.04
N GLN A 304 -17.33 8.71 -15.02
CA GLN A 304 -18.06 7.57 -15.56
C GLN A 304 -18.04 7.61 -17.09
N SER A 305 -18.36 8.75 -17.68
CA SER A 305 -18.33 8.93 -19.13
C SER A 305 -16.91 8.83 -19.69
N TYR A 306 -15.91 9.37 -19.00
CA TYR A 306 -14.51 9.19 -19.38
C TYR A 306 -14.13 7.70 -19.47
N LYS A 307 -14.50 6.90 -18.46
CA LYS A 307 -14.21 5.46 -18.44
C LYS A 307 -14.96 4.69 -19.53
N LEU A 308 -16.22 5.05 -19.79
CA LEU A 308 -17.02 4.42 -20.85
C LEU A 308 -16.40 4.71 -22.23
N GLU A 309 -16.01 5.95 -22.49
CA GLU A 309 -15.34 6.32 -23.73
C GLU A 309 -14.00 5.58 -23.87
N ALA A 310 -13.20 5.54 -22.81
CA ALA A 310 -11.91 4.86 -22.83
C ALA A 310 -12.00 3.35 -23.13
N LEU A 311 -13.11 2.70 -22.76
CA LEU A 311 -13.36 1.30 -23.07
C LEU A 311 -13.75 1.08 -24.54
N ASP A 312 -14.45 2.05 -25.16
CA ASP A 312 -14.91 1.95 -26.55
C ASP A 312 -13.83 2.42 -27.54
N SER A 313 -13.12 3.49 -27.19
CA SER A 313 -12.08 4.10 -28.01
C SER A 313 -10.75 3.38 -27.85
N ARG A 314 -10.41 2.50 -28.82
CA ARG A 314 -9.08 1.85 -28.92
C ARG A 314 -7.91 2.83 -29.02
N SER A 315 -8.17 4.08 -29.39
CA SER A 315 -7.16 5.14 -29.51
C SER A 315 -6.95 5.94 -28.23
N MET A 316 -7.82 5.78 -27.22
CA MET A 316 -7.68 6.49 -25.96
C MET A 316 -6.74 5.70 -25.06
N GLU A 317 -5.52 6.21 -24.91
CA GLU A 317 -4.61 5.69 -23.90
C GLU A 317 -5.20 6.00 -22.53
N MET A 318 -5.46 4.96 -21.74
CA MET A 318 -5.73 5.09 -20.32
C MET A 318 -4.39 5.08 -19.62
N PRO A 319 -3.93 6.22 -19.08
CA PRO A 319 -2.75 6.20 -18.23
C PRO A 319 -3.01 5.26 -17.06
N ASP A 320 -1.96 4.56 -16.63
CA ASP A 320 -1.89 3.66 -15.46
C ASP A 320 -2.14 4.38 -14.11
N ILE A 321 -2.81 5.53 -14.16
CA ILE A 321 -3.11 6.40 -13.05
C ILE A 321 -4.36 5.92 -12.31
N SER A 322 -5.29 5.20 -12.97
CA SER A 322 -6.47 4.64 -12.30
C SER A 322 -6.18 3.44 -11.40
N GLY A 323 -5.00 2.83 -11.54
CA GLY A 323 -4.62 1.60 -10.85
C GLY A 323 -5.40 0.37 -11.29
N GLU A 324 -5.00 -0.77 -10.75
CA GLU A 324 -5.56 -2.10 -11.02
C GLU A 324 -6.48 -2.56 -9.89
N GLU A 325 -7.19 -3.68 -10.06
CA GLU A 325 -7.86 -4.32 -8.93
C GLU A 325 -6.82 -4.87 -7.94
N PRO A 326 -6.97 -4.64 -6.62
CA PRO A 326 -6.03 -5.16 -5.65
C PRO A 326 -5.97 -6.69 -5.65
N GLN A 327 -4.76 -7.25 -5.65
CA GLN A 327 -4.55 -8.71 -5.57
C GLN A 327 -5.16 -9.32 -4.29
N ASP A 328 -5.26 -8.54 -3.21
CA ASP A 328 -5.92 -8.92 -1.96
C ASP A 328 -7.42 -8.56 -2.01
N LEU A 329 -8.17 -9.17 -2.93
CA LEU A 329 -9.56 -8.81 -3.29
C LEU A 329 -10.46 -8.38 -2.11
N ARG A 330 -10.35 -9.05 -0.95
CA ARG A 330 -11.18 -8.78 0.23
C ARG A 330 -10.67 -7.68 1.17
N GLY A 331 -9.36 -7.41 1.21
CA GLY A 331 -8.77 -6.44 2.15
C GLY A 331 -9.02 -6.77 3.63
N GLU A 332 -9.47 -7.99 3.93
CA GLU A 332 -9.97 -8.37 5.26
C GLU A 332 -8.85 -8.60 6.27
N PRO A 333 -9.17 -8.49 7.57
CA PRO A 333 -10.39 -7.89 8.13
C PRO A 333 -10.38 -6.35 8.21
N LEU A 334 -9.27 -5.67 7.92
CA LEU A 334 -9.12 -4.25 8.23
C LEU A 334 -9.74 -3.31 7.18
N PHE A 335 -9.62 -3.66 5.89
CA PHE A 335 -9.91 -2.77 4.77
C PHE A 335 -11.06 -3.23 3.87
N SER A 336 -11.84 -4.23 4.28
CA SER A 336 -13.00 -4.71 3.49
C SER A 336 -14.03 -3.61 3.22
N LYS A 337 -14.22 -2.67 4.17
CA LYS A 337 -15.10 -1.50 4.01
C LYS A 337 -14.70 -0.59 2.85
N PHE A 338 -13.43 -0.60 2.43
CA PHE A 338 -12.89 0.28 1.38
C PHE A 338 -13.10 -0.28 -0.03
N ASN A 339 -13.61 -1.51 -0.16
CA ASN A 339 -13.89 -2.11 -1.47
C ASN A 339 -15.18 -1.60 -2.11
N ASP A 340 -16.13 -1.11 -1.32
CA ASP A 340 -17.42 -0.62 -1.80
C ASP A 340 -17.99 0.44 -0.86
N MET A 341 -17.45 1.66 -0.96
CA MET A 341 -17.91 2.81 -0.19
C MET A 341 -18.87 3.64 -1.03
N GLU A 342 -20.00 4.07 -0.46
CA GLU A 342 -20.90 5.00 -1.12
C GLU A 342 -20.27 6.40 -1.25
N CYS A 343 -20.24 6.95 -2.47
CA CYS A 343 -19.80 8.31 -2.75
C CYS A 343 -21.04 9.20 -2.82
N SER A 344 -21.24 10.05 -1.83
CA SER A 344 -22.35 10.99 -1.78
C SER A 344 -21.91 12.23 -1.00
N ALA A 345 -22.32 13.42 -1.45
CA ALA A 345 -22.05 14.66 -0.72
C ALA A 345 -22.61 14.63 0.72
N ALA A 346 -23.66 13.85 0.98
CA ALA A 346 -24.25 13.68 2.31
C ALA A 346 -23.49 12.70 3.21
N ASN A 347 -22.52 11.95 2.67
CA ASN A 347 -21.75 10.94 3.39
C ASN A 347 -20.31 11.43 3.60
N GLU A 348 -20.05 12.10 4.72
CA GLU A 348 -18.70 12.53 5.07
C GLU A 348 -17.78 11.33 5.36
N LEU A 349 -16.56 11.40 4.83
CA LEU A 349 -15.54 10.37 5.03
C LEU A 349 -14.72 10.65 6.29
N GLU A 350 -14.08 9.61 6.83
CA GLU A 350 -13.10 9.76 7.89
C GLU A 350 -11.84 10.50 7.35
N PRO A 351 -11.11 11.27 8.19
CA PRO A 351 -9.90 11.98 7.74
C PRO A 351 -8.87 11.09 7.04
N ALA A 352 -8.69 9.85 7.51
CA ALA A 352 -7.80 8.88 6.87
C ALA A 352 -8.29 8.42 5.49
N GLN A 353 -9.61 8.41 5.24
CA GLN A 353 -10.19 8.06 3.94
C GLN A 353 -9.99 9.18 2.92
N TYR A 354 -10.16 10.45 3.32
CA TYR A 354 -9.86 11.60 2.45
C TYR A 354 -8.40 11.61 1.99
N LEU A 355 -7.48 11.20 2.87
CA LEU A 355 -6.06 11.12 2.56
C LEU A 355 -5.74 10.14 1.41
N LEU A 356 -6.58 9.13 1.22
CA LEU A 356 -6.42 8.07 0.22
C LEU A 356 -7.08 8.43 -1.12
N LEU A 357 -7.61 9.64 -1.29
CA LEU A 357 -8.23 10.06 -2.54
C LEU A 357 -7.20 10.58 -3.56
N PRO A 358 -7.46 10.43 -4.87
CA PRO A 358 -6.52 10.80 -5.91
C PRO A 358 -6.27 12.30 -6.00
N ALA A 359 -5.17 12.66 -6.67
CA ALA A 359 -4.78 14.05 -6.94
C ALA A 359 -5.27 14.59 -8.31
N TYR A 360 -6.19 13.88 -8.95
CA TYR A 360 -6.67 14.21 -10.30
C TYR A 360 -8.15 13.88 -10.46
N VAL A 361 -8.79 14.52 -11.43
CA VAL A 361 -10.12 14.18 -11.92
C VAL A 361 -10.08 13.79 -13.39
N LEU A 362 -11.05 12.99 -13.79
CA LEU A 362 -11.28 12.58 -15.17
C LEU A 362 -12.44 13.39 -15.73
N GLY A 363 -12.29 13.93 -16.94
CA GLY A 363 -13.33 14.76 -17.51
C GLY A 363 -13.09 15.15 -18.96
N PHE A 364 -13.90 16.07 -19.44
CA PHE A 364 -13.91 16.53 -20.82
C PHE A 364 -13.53 18.02 -20.90
N ALA A 365 -12.53 18.34 -21.71
CA ALA A 365 -12.15 19.72 -22.02
C ALA A 365 -13.08 20.29 -23.09
N LEU A 366 -13.99 21.20 -22.75
CA LEU A 366 -15.01 21.72 -23.68
C LEU A 366 -14.40 22.49 -24.87
N GLY A 367 -13.39 23.31 -24.62
CA GLY A 367 -12.74 24.13 -25.65
C GLY A 367 -11.96 23.29 -26.68
N LYS A 368 -11.38 22.17 -26.25
CA LYS A 368 -10.64 21.25 -27.12
C LYS A 368 -11.45 20.07 -27.62
N ARG A 369 -12.60 19.81 -27.00
CA ARG A 369 -13.49 18.68 -27.28
C ARG A 369 -12.79 17.32 -27.14
N GLU A 370 -12.05 17.13 -26.06
CA GLU A 370 -11.31 15.90 -25.79
C GLU A 370 -11.46 15.46 -24.33
N TRP A 371 -11.44 14.15 -24.11
CA TRP A 371 -11.32 13.58 -22.77
C TRP A 371 -9.89 13.72 -22.28
N ALA A 372 -9.73 14.14 -21.02
CA ALA A 372 -8.44 14.43 -20.43
C ALA A 372 -8.42 14.16 -18.92
N ILE A 373 -7.20 14.05 -18.39
CA ILE A 373 -6.95 13.92 -16.96
C ILE A 373 -6.48 15.28 -16.43
N PHE A 374 -7.23 15.81 -15.47
CA PHE A 374 -6.99 17.14 -14.91
C PHE A 374 -6.44 17.02 -13.51
N ASP A 375 -5.42 17.82 -13.23
CA ASP A 375 -4.82 17.89 -11.91
C ASP A 375 -5.73 18.70 -10.97
N MET A 376 -6.04 18.14 -9.81
CA MET A 376 -6.98 18.73 -8.86
C MET A 376 -6.61 20.15 -8.40
N ASP A 377 -5.32 20.51 -8.41
CA ASP A 377 -4.90 21.83 -7.94
C ASP A 377 -5.20 22.95 -8.95
N PHE A 378 -5.47 22.60 -10.21
CA PHE A 378 -5.79 23.56 -11.27
C PHE A 378 -7.28 23.54 -11.66
N VAL A 379 -8.09 22.73 -10.97
CA VAL A 379 -9.55 22.73 -11.10
C VAL A 379 -10.11 23.85 -10.23
N GLU A 380 -10.80 24.78 -10.87
CA GLU A 380 -11.41 25.96 -10.27
C GLU A 380 -12.93 25.84 -10.38
N ASP A 381 -13.64 26.39 -9.38
CA ASP A 381 -15.09 26.53 -9.46
C ASP A 381 -15.44 27.58 -10.53
N LEU A 382 -16.59 27.44 -11.18
CA LEU A 382 -17.04 28.44 -12.16
C LEU A 382 -17.33 29.76 -11.46
N VAL A 383 -16.97 30.86 -12.12
CA VAL A 383 -17.45 32.18 -11.72
C VAL A 383 -18.87 32.31 -12.26
N GLU A 384 -19.85 32.30 -11.38
CA GLU A 384 -21.23 32.59 -11.76
C GLU A 384 -21.31 34.05 -12.22
N ASP A 385 -21.83 34.27 -13.43
CA ASP A 385 -22.19 35.62 -13.84
C ASP A 385 -23.33 36.11 -12.92
N GLU A 386 -23.25 37.37 -12.44
CA GLU A 386 -24.31 37.96 -11.62
C GLU A 386 -25.67 38.01 -12.35
N ILE A 387 -25.63 37.91 -13.68
CA ILE A 387 -26.79 37.94 -14.55
C ILE A 387 -27.15 36.52 -14.94
N ASP A 388 -28.37 36.11 -14.60
CA ASP A 388 -28.93 34.82 -15.01
C ASP A 388 -28.80 34.63 -16.53
N PRO A 389 -28.11 33.58 -17.00
CA PRO A 389 -27.92 33.32 -18.42
C PRO A 389 -29.24 33.22 -19.20
N MET A 390 -30.35 32.85 -18.54
CA MET A 390 -31.67 32.84 -19.17
C MET A 390 -32.13 34.23 -19.63
N THR A 391 -31.65 35.31 -19.00
CA THR A 391 -32.02 36.68 -19.41
C THR A 391 -31.43 37.09 -20.77
N TYR A 392 -30.36 36.43 -21.23
CA TYR A 392 -29.81 36.67 -22.57
C TYR A 392 -30.55 35.91 -23.68
N LEU A 393 -31.43 34.96 -23.33
CA LEU A 393 -32.17 34.19 -24.32
C LEU A 393 -33.31 35.02 -24.92
N ILE A 394 -33.18 35.34 -26.21
CA ILE A 394 -34.26 35.93 -27.00
C ILE A 394 -35.17 34.80 -27.47
N MET A 395 -36.09 34.38 -26.61
CA MET A 395 -37.04 33.31 -26.87
C MET A 395 -38.39 33.62 -26.24
N ASP A 396 -39.45 32.99 -26.75
CA ASP A 396 -40.79 33.07 -26.18
C ASP A 396 -40.79 32.59 -24.71
N SER A 397 -41.52 33.27 -23.83
CA SER A 397 -41.51 32.99 -22.39
C SER A 397 -41.89 31.54 -22.09
N ASP A 398 -42.90 31.03 -22.78
CA ASP A 398 -43.41 29.67 -22.60
C ASP A 398 -42.33 28.61 -22.89
N LYS A 399 -41.41 28.91 -23.83
CA LYS A 399 -40.29 28.02 -24.13
C LYS A 399 -39.16 28.16 -23.12
N SER A 400 -38.91 29.38 -22.62
CA SER A 400 -37.91 29.60 -21.55
C SER A 400 -38.31 28.84 -20.29
N GLU A 401 -39.57 28.97 -19.88
CA GLU A 401 -40.13 28.25 -18.74
C GLU A 401 -40.05 26.73 -18.92
N LEU A 402 -40.30 26.21 -20.14
CA LEU A 402 -40.12 24.79 -20.43
C LEU A 402 -38.66 24.33 -20.31
N ILE A 403 -37.69 25.15 -20.71
CA ILE A 403 -36.26 24.83 -20.55
C ILE A 403 -35.87 24.84 -19.08
N GLU A 404 -36.26 25.86 -18.31
CA GLU A 404 -36.01 25.92 -16.87
C GLU A 404 -36.63 24.73 -16.14
N ALA A 405 -37.88 24.39 -16.48
CA ALA A 405 -38.56 23.23 -15.92
C ALA A 405 -37.86 21.90 -16.29
N ALA A 406 -37.29 21.80 -17.48
CA ALA A 406 -36.57 20.61 -17.93
C ALA A 406 -35.15 20.49 -17.36
N ALA A 407 -34.44 21.62 -17.21
CA ALA A 407 -33.11 21.68 -16.59
C ALA A 407 -33.16 21.40 -15.08
N GLY A 408 -34.32 21.62 -14.45
CA GLY A 408 -34.52 21.51 -13.02
C GLY A 408 -34.22 22.83 -12.31
N ALA A 409 -34.65 22.93 -11.05
CA ALA A 409 -34.35 24.12 -10.25
C ALA A 409 -32.82 24.23 -10.03
N PRO A 410 -32.22 25.43 -10.12
CA PRO A 410 -30.82 25.61 -9.76
C PRO A 410 -30.60 25.14 -8.33
N ALA A 411 -29.50 24.41 -8.11
CA ALA A 411 -29.11 23.97 -6.78
C ALA A 411 -28.94 25.22 -5.91
N GLN A 412 -29.78 25.38 -4.87
CA GLN A 412 -29.55 26.43 -3.90
C GLN A 412 -28.22 26.12 -3.21
N ALA A 413 -27.23 26.99 -3.40
CA ALA A 413 -25.99 26.94 -2.63
C ALA A 413 -26.37 26.91 -1.15
N GLN A 414 -26.14 25.76 -0.49
CA GLN A 414 -26.23 25.73 0.96
C GLN A 414 -25.06 26.59 1.50
N PRO A 415 -25.34 27.52 2.43
CA PRO A 415 -24.36 28.49 2.92
C PRO A 415 -23.19 27.85 3.68
#